data_AF-A0A4Q9M496-F1
#
_entry.id   AF-A0A4Q9M496-F1
#
_cell.length_a   1.000
_cell.length_b   1.000
_cell.length_c   1.000
_cell.angle_alpha   90.00
_cell.angle_beta   90.00
_cell.angle_gamma   90.00
#
_symmetry.space_group_name_H-M   'P 1'
#
loop_
_entity.id
_entity.type
_entity.pdbx_description
1 polymer ?
#
loop_
_entity_poly.entity_id
_entity_poly.type
_entity_poly.pdbx_seq_one_letter_code
_entity_poly.pdbx_strand_id
1 'polypeptide(L)'
;VENILVAIKKETFSILSNLLLEFGNYKNKFMDKNGLKIVVQKSENIEFNLFFLLKNFLYESNWDTKTYFIKNTEPDFFTKYIGEPTEDIYKKIISCFKNEIEFDKYYIKYRKLEDPDMISQTNNYLNDDISYIEITGRSNSSRNNVFENLNTSKEKPLNFQQNIPIQLSVPAMEQLMNVLRNLLCGTKEELKYIFRRFNSLLNSIFCYFKKLTSRVNRSNFPIITQIIYIFVNLSANNLKYKKMMLHDEIIDGIIELTKFKNKKLELSILWLIINLSWKEEEGVKNRIKILKMKGLFNWLKFLEYNDPVFTDKVQTALENLSFYESK
;
A
#
# COMPACT_ATOMS: atom_id res chain seq x y z
N VAL A 1 23.91 -4.02 -30.86
CA VAL A 1 24.47 -3.31 -29.69
C VAL A 1 23.44 -3.15 -28.59
N GLU A 2 22.24 -2.63 -28.88
CA GLU A 2 21.17 -2.41 -27.90
C GLU A 2 20.77 -3.66 -27.09
N ASN A 3 20.57 -4.81 -27.76
CA ASN A 3 20.27 -6.08 -27.09
C ASN A 3 21.36 -6.53 -26.11
N ILE A 4 22.63 -6.27 -26.43
CA ILE A 4 23.77 -6.60 -25.57
C ILE A 4 23.77 -5.68 -24.34
N LEU A 5 23.50 -4.39 -24.52
CA LEU A 5 23.39 -3.44 -23.40
C LEU A 5 22.24 -3.80 -22.45
N VAL A 6 21.08 -4.19 -22.99
CA VAL A 6 19.95 -4.66 -22.16
C VAL A 6 20.33 -5.93 -21.40
N ALA A 7 21.02 -6.89 -22.03
CA ALA A 7 21.49 -8.10 -21.36
C ALA A 7 22.48 -7.80 -20.23
N ILE A 8 23.46 -6.93 -20.47
CA ILE A 8 24.43 -6.47 -19.44
C ILE A 8 23.70 -5.80 -18.28
N LYS A 9 22.71 -4.93 -18.56
CA LYS A 9 21.91 -4.29 -17.51
C LYS A 9 21.15 -5.32 -16.66
N LYS A 10 20.48 -6.29 -17.30
CA LYS A 10 19.76 -7.37 -16.60
C LYS A 10 20.69 -8.15 -15.68
N GLU A 11 21.85 -8.54 -16.18
CA GLU A 11 22.84 -9.29 -15.39
C GLU A 11 23.39 -8.46 -14.22
N THR A 12 23.69 -7.18 -14.47
CA THR A 12 24.13 -6.25 -13.42
C THR A 12 23.10 -6.13 -12.30
N PHE A 13 21.81 -5.99 -12.64
CA PHE A 13 20.75 -5.92 -11.65
C PHE A 13 20.57 -7.24 -10.89
N SER A 14 20.73 -8.38 -11.56
CA SER A 14 20.69 -9.71 -10.91
C SER A 14 21.82 -9.86 -9.89
N ILE A 15 23.05 -9.49 -10.25
CA ILE A 15 24.20 -9.52 -9.35
C ILE A 15 23.96 -8.60 -8.15
N LEU A 16 23.53 -7.36 -8.39
CA LEU A 16 23.22 -6.40 -7.33
C LEU A 16 22.10 -6.91 -6.41
N SER A 17 21.05 -7.51 -6.99
CA SER A 17 19.93 -8.07 -6.23
C SER A 17 20.40 -9.17 -5.25
N ASN A 18 21.34 -10.01 -5.69
CA ASN A 18 21.93 -11.04 -4.83
C ASN A 18 22.77 -10.42 -3.71
N LEU A 19 23.63 -9.44 -4.04
CA LEU A 19 24.44 -8.72 -3.04
C LEU A 19 23.58 -8.04 -1.97
N LEU A 20 22.42 -7.49 -2.37
CA LEU A 20 21.51 -6.77 -1.48
C LEU A 20 20.60 -7.67 -0.64
N LEU A 21 20.48 -8.97 -0.92
CA LEU A 21 19.58 -9.83 -0.14
C LEU A 21 20.07 -9.98 1.29
N GLU A 22 21.33 -10.39 1.50
CA GLU A 22 21.79 -10.72 2.87
C GLU A 22 23.32 -10.77 3.08
N PHE A 23 24.11 -10.20 2.17
CA PHE A 23 25.56 -10.27 2.31
C PHE A 23 26.13 -9.00 2.98
N GLY A 24 26.60 -9.14 4.22
CA GLY A 24 27.42 -8.14 4.91
C GLY A 24 26.87 -6.71 4.87
N ASN A 25 27.73 -5.74 4.53
CA ASN A 25 27.39 -4.32 4.53
C ASN A 25 26.99 -3.75 3.15
N TYR A 26 26.56 -4.61 2.21
CA TYR A 26 26.28 -4.15 0.83
C TYR A 26 25.08 -3.23 0.73
N LYS A 27 24.04 -3.36 1.59
CA LYS A 27 22.95 -2.37 1.64
C LYS A 27 23.48 -0.98 1.97
N ASN A 28 24.34 -0.85 2.98
CA ASN A 28 24.96 0.42 3.36
C ASN A 28 25.83 0.98 2.23
N LYS A 29 26.71 0.15 1.65
CA LYS A 29 27.53 0.57 0.50
C LYS A 29 26.68 1.01 -0.70
N PHE A 30 25.57 0.34 -0.95
CA PHE A 30 24.63 0.72 -2.01
C PHE A 30 23.96 2.07 -1.72
N MET A 31 23.61 2.35 -0.45
CA MET A 31 23.10 3.65 -0.03
C MET A 31 24.16 4.75 -0.16
N ASP A 32 25.39 4.51 0.31
CA ASP A 32 26.52 5.46 0.26
C ASP A 32 26.88 5.87 -1.18
N LYS A 33 26.58 5.00 -2.16
CA LYS A 33 26.83 5.24 -3.58
C LYS A 33 25.63 5.78 -4.34
N ASN A 34 24.57 6.23 -3.66
CA ASN A 34 23.30 6.66 -4.28
C ASN A 34 22.71 5.58 -5.21
N GLY A 35 22.90 4.31 -4.86
CA GLY A 35 22.57 3.17 -5.71
C GLY A 35 21.11 3.16 -6.17
N LEU A 36 20.18 3.57 -5.29
CA LEU A 36 18.76 3.60 -5.61
C LEU A 36 18.44 4.56 -6.77
N LYS A 37 18.98 5.78 -6.72
CA LYS A 37 18.79 6.78 -7.79
C LYS A 37 19.35 6.25 -9.11
N ILE A 38 20.53 5.60 -9.06
CA ILE A 38 21.17 5.04 -10.25
C ILE A 38 20.33 3.91 -10.86
N VAL A 39 19.89 2.92 -10.06
CA VAL A 39 19.14 1.78 -10.60
C VAL A 39 17.77 2.18 -11.13
N VAL A 40 17.07 3.12 -10.47
CA VAL A 40 15.78 3.64 -10.96
C VAL A 40 15.96 4.41 -12.28
N GLN A 41 17.04 5.18 -12.44
CA GLN A 41 17.31 5.88 -13.70
C GLN A 41 17.74 4.94 -14.84
N LYS A 42 18.28 3.75 -14.52
CA LYS A 42 18.81 2.80 -15.51
C LYS A 42 17.87 1.63 -15.81
N SER A 43 16.71 1.56 -15.15
CA SER A 43 15.78 0.43 -15.19
C SER A 43 14.80 0.42 -16.37
N GLU A 44 14.87 1.40 -17.27
CA GLU A 44 14.00 1.44 -18.45
C GLU A 44 14.07 0.11 -19.22
N ASN A 45 12.90 -0.50 -19.48
CA ASN A 45 12.72 -1.78 -20.17
C ASN A 45 13.20 -3.03 -19.39
N ILE A 46 13.52 -2.90 -18.10
CA ILE A 46 13.93 -4.01 -17.22
C ILE A 46 13.25 -3.94 -15.84
N GLU A 47 11.98 -3.55 -15.80
CA GLU A 47 11.19 -3.29 -14.59
C GLU A 47 11.13 -4.52 -13.67
N PHE A 48 11.09 -5.73 -14.24
CA PHE A 48 11.18 -6.96 -13.45
C PHE A 48 12.46 -7.02 -12.60
N ASN A 49 13.61 -6.76 -13.22
CA ASN A 49 14.92 -6.80 -12.54
C ASN A 49 15.02 -5.67 -11.51
N LEU A 50 14.47 -4.49 -11.81
CA LEU A 50 14.37 -3.40 -10.84
C LEU A 50 13.61 -3.85 -9.60
N PHE A 51 12.36 -4.29 -9.76
CA PHE A 51 11.53 -4.63 -8.59
C PHE A 51 12.06 -5.86 -7.84
N PHE A 52 12.70 -6.79 -8.53
CA PHE A 52 13.39 -7.90 -7.88
C PHE A 52 14.54 -7.41 -6.98
N LEU A 53 15.37 -6.49 -7.48
CA LEU A 53 16.43 -5.84 -6.70
C LEU A 53 15.86 -5.05 -5.52
N LEU A 54 14.83 -4.23 -5.76
CA LEU A 54 14.20 -3.42 -4.71
C LEU A 54 13.53 -4.27 -3.63
N LYS A 55 12.94 -5.42 -4.00
CA LYS A 55 12.39 -6.38 -3.03
C LYS A 55 13.48 -6.85 -2.08
N ASN A 56 14.63 -7.26 -2.62
CA ASN A 56 15.76 -7.76 -1.83
C ASN A 56 16.40 -6.65 -1.00
N PHE A 57 16.49 -5.42 -1.53
CA PHE A 57 16.94 -4.25 -0.78
C PHE A 57 16.08 -4.00 0.47
N LEU A 58 14.76 -4.13 0.33
CA LEU A 58 13.80 -3.93 1.43
C LEU A 58 13.55 -5.18 2.28
N TYR A 59 14.02 -6.36 1.87
CA TYR A 59 13.87 -7.61 2.62
C TYR A 59 14.60 -7.50 3.97
N GLU A 60 13.90 -7.83 5.07
CA GLU A 60 14.41 -7.73 6.45
C GLU A 60 15.17 -6.42 6.73
N SER A 61 14.68 -5.32 6.15
CA SER A 61 15.32 -4.02 6.26
C SER A 61 14.86 -3.24 7.48
N ASN A 62 15.80 -2.52 8.11
CA ASN A 62 15.50 -1.61 9.21
C ASN A 62 14.86 -0.30 8.69
N TRP A 63 14.44 0.55 9.63
CA TRP A 63 13.79 1.81 9.29
C TRP A 63 14.69 2.79 8.52
N ASP A 64 16.00 2.80 8.78
CA ASP A 64 16.94 3.68 8.06
C ASP A 64 16.97 3.35 6.56
N THR A 65 17.02 2.05 6.23
CA THR A 65 17.01 1.55 4.85
C THR A 65 15.69 1.90 4.15
N LYS A 66 14.55 1.72 4.83
CA LYS A 66 13.23 2.13 4.31
C LYS A 66 13.15 3.64 4.14
N THR A 67 13.64 4.42 5.09
CA THR A 67 13.65 5.89 5.01
C THR A 67 14.50 6.37 3.85
N TYR A 68 15.67 5.76 3.63
CA TYR A 68 16.48 6.01 2.45
C TYR A 68 15.72 5.71 1.16
N PHE A 69 15.02 4.58 1.07
CA PHE A 69 14.17 4.24 -0.07
C PHE A 69 13.09 5.31 -0.33
N ILE A 70 12.36 5.70 0.73
CA ILE A 70 11.26 6.67 0.66
C ILE A 70 11.74 8.06 0.23
N LYS A 71 12.92 8.49 0.69
CA LYS A 71 13.52 9.79 0.34
C LYS A 71 14.08 9.84 -1.08
N ASN A 72 14.52 8.69 -1.61
CA ASN A 72 15.18 8.60 -2.92
C ASN A 72 14.27 8.02 -4.03
N THR A 73 12.96 8.00 -3.79
CA THR A 73 11.92 7.66 -4.79
C THR A 73 10.92 8.79 -4.88
N GLU A 74 10.31 8.97 -6.06
CA GLU A 74 9.30 10.00 -6.32
C GLU A 74 7.98 9.71 -5.59
N PRO A 75 7.17 10.72 -5.22
CA PRO A 75 5.90 10.50 -4.51
C PRO A 75 4.90 9.62 -5.29
N ASP A 76 5.00 9.62 -6.62
CA ASP A 76 4.15 8.87 -7.55
C ASP A 76 4.81 7.56 -8.02
N PHE A 77 5.95 7.17 -7.43
CA PHE A 77 6.75 6.03 -7.88
C PHE A 77 5.92 4.75 -8.07
N PHE A 78 5.02 4.46 -7.13
CA PHE A 78 4.17 3.27 -7.20
C PHE A 78 2.93 3.48 -8.09
N THR A 79 2.31 4.66 -8.06
CA THR A 79 1.06 4.91 -8.81
C THR A 79 1.27 4.94 -10.31
N LYS A 80 2.49 5.26 -10.77
CA LYS A 80 2.93 5.07 -12.16
C LYS A 80 2.69 3.67 -12.71
N TYR A 81 2.77 2.63 -11.87
CA TYR A 81 2.63 1.23 -12.29
C TYR A 81 1.29 0.60 -11.90
N ILE A 82 0.76 0.93 -10.72
CA ILE A 82 -0.50 0.38 -10.20
C ILE A 82 -1.71 1.10 -10.80
N GLY A 83 -1.53 2.39 -11.11
CA GLY A 83 -2.55 3.34 -11.49
C GLY A 83 -3.06 4.20 -10.33
N GLU A 84 -3.60 5.35 -10.69
CA GLU A 84 -4.27 6.25 -9.74
C GLU A 84 -5.59 5.64 -9.25
N PRO A 85 -5.97 5.88 -7.99
CA PRO A 85 -7.23 5.40 -7.46
C PRO A 85 -8.42 6.10 -8.12
N THR A 86 -9.52 5.37 -8.33
CA THR A 86 -10.76 6.01 -8.81
C THR A 86 -11.42 6.81 -7.68
N GLU A 87 -12.13 7.89 -8.05
CA GLU A 87 -12.72 8.83 -7.08
C GLU A 87 -13.72 8.14 -6.13
N ASP A 88 -14.45 7.13 -6.61
CA ASP A 88 -15.43 6.39 -5.80
C ASP A 88 -14.77 5.55 -4.71
N ILE A 89 -13.69 4.84 -5.05
CA ILE A 89 -12.96 4.01 -4.08
C ILE A 89 -12.22 4.90 -3.09
N TYR A 90 -11.64 6.00 -3.58
CA TYR A 90 -11.03 7.04 -2.74
C TYR A 90 -12.02 7.57 -1.68
N LYS A 91 -13.24 7.96 -2.09
CA LYS A 91 -14.30 8.44 -1.19
C LYS A 91 -14.74 7.39 -0.17
N LYS A 92 -14.85 6.11 -0.56
CA LYS A 92 -15.22 5.01 0.36
C LYS A 92 -14.12 4.71 1.37
N ILE A 93 -12.87 4.66 0.95
CA ILE A 93 -11.74 4.44 1.86
C ILE A 93 -11.62 5.62 2.83
N ILE A 94 -11.75 6.86 2.35
CA ILE A 94 -11.82 8.03 3.25
C ILE A 94 -12.99 7.93 4.21
N SER A 95 -14.17 7.45 3.78
CA SER A 95 -15.29 7.28 4.72
C SER A 95 -14.99 6.31 5.85
N CYS A 96 -14.13 5.31 5.63
CA CYS A 96 -13.61 4.44 6.70
C CYS A 96 -12.68 5.20 7.67
N PHE A 97 -12.19 6.37 7.30
CA PHE A 97 -11.23 7.20 8.04
C PHE A 97 -11.76 8.57 8.47
N LYS A 98 -13.03 8.91 8.17
CA LYS A 98 -13.64 10.23 8.46
C LYS A 98 -13.57 10.65 9.94
N ASN A 99 -13.44 9.70 10.86
CA ASN A 99 -13.34 9.96 12.30
C ASN A 99 -11.90 9.96 12.85
N GLU A 100 -10.90 9.71 12.00
CA GLU A 100 -9.47 9.71 12.34
C GLU A 100 -8.75 10.75 11.48
N ILE A 101 -9.11 12.02 11.71
CA ILE A 101 -8.68 13.19 10.94
C ILE A 101 -7.18 13.46 11.15
N GLU A 102 -6.36 12.85 10.31
CA GLU A 102 -5.02 13.35 9.96
C GLU A 102 -4.61 12.99 8.52
N PHE A 103 -5.32 12.05 7.88
CA PHE A 103 -5.01 11.61 6.52
C PHE A 103 -5.40 12.64 5.43
N ASP A 104 -6.37 13.51 5.73
CA ASP A 104 -7.13 14.25 4.71
C ASP A 104 -6.64 15.65 4.34
N LYS A 105 -5.68 16.23 5.07
CA LYS A 105 -5.26 17.61 4.74
C LYS A 105 -4.39 17.70 3.49
N TYR A 106 -3.69 16.63 3.10
CA TYR A 106 -2.71 16.69 2.01
C TYR A 106 -3.32 16.43 0.63
N TYR A 107 -4.18 15.41 0.47
CA TYR A 107 -4.73 15.08 -0.86
C TYR A 107 -5.71 16.14 -1.36
N ILE A 108 -6.56 16.69 -0.48
CA ILE A 108 -7.47 17.80 -0.83
C ILE A 108 -6.68 19.08 -1.11
N LYS A 109 -5.58 19.34 -0.38
CA LYS A 109 -4.72 20.50 -0.59
C LYS A 109 -3.95 20.41 -1.91
N TYR A 110 -3.42 19.26 -2.28
CA TYR A 110 -2.74 19.06 -3.57
C TYR A 110 -3.68 19.26 -4.76
N ARG A 111 -4.91 18.75 -4.71
CA ARG A 111 -5.91 19.01 -5.78
C ARG A 111 -6.38 20.48 -5.84
N LYS A 112 -6.38 21.20 -4.71
CA LYS A 112 -6.72 22.63 -4.67
C LYS A 112 -5.57 23.55 -5.07
N LEU A 113 -4.32 23.07 -5.04
CA LEU A 113 -3.12 23.82 -5.47
C LEU A 113 -2.88 23.76 -6.99
N GLU A 114 -3.65 22.96 -7.72
CA GLU A 114 -3.67 22.94 -9.20
C GLU A 114 -4.60 24.02 -9.79
N ASP A 115 -5.15 24.90 -8.95
CA ASP A 115 -5.75 26.16 -9.38
C ASP A 115 -4.61 27.15 -9.72
N PRO A 116 -4.46 27.59 -10.99
CA PRO A 116 -3.30 28.37 -11.44
C PRO A 116 -3.05 29.65 -10.63
N ASP A 117 -4.08 30.22 -10.02
CA ASP A 117 -4.01 31.48 -9.28
C ASP A 117 -3.33 31.35 -7.89
N MET A 118 -3.22 30.14 -7.34
CA MET A 118 -2.64 29.90 -5.99
C MET A 118 -1.14 29.55 -5.98
N ILE A 119 -0.54 29.30 -7.15
CA ILE A 119 0.88 28.91 -7.27
C ILE A 119 1.83 30.09 -6.97
N SER A 120 1.35 31.33 -6.99
CA SER A 120 2.16 32.52 -6.71
C SER A 120 2.44 32.79 -5.22
N GLN A 121 1.74 32.12 -4.30
CA GLN A 121 1.83 32.42 -2.85
C GLN A 121 2.57 31.38 -2.00
N THR A 122 3.01 30.24 -2.57
CA THR A 122 3.59 29.12 -1.80
C THR A 122 5.12 29.08 -1.76
N ASN A 123 5.83 29.97 -2.44
CA ASN A 123 7.30 29.99 -2.44
C ASN A 123 7.95 30.61 -1.19
N ASN A 124 7.18 31.06 -0.19
CA ASN A 124 7.71 31.75 1.00
C ASN A 124 7.58 30.97 2.34
N TYR A 125 7.23 29.68 2.34
CA TYR A 125 7.04 28.91 3.60
C TYR A 125 7.84 27.60 3.70
N LEU A 126 8.97 27.50 3.00
CA LEU A 126 9.87 26.34 3.15
C LEU A 126 11.22 26.63 3.81
N ASN A 127 11.42 27.83 4.35
CA ASN A 127 12.51 28.12 5.27
C ASN A 127 11.90 28.72 6.54
N ASP A 128 11.90 27.96 7.63
CA ASP A 128 12.43 28.39 8.93
C ASP A 128 12.07 27.38 10.03
N ASP A 129 13.15 26.92 10.67
CA ASP A 129 13.34 26.33 11.99
C ASP A 129 12.14 25.84 12.83
N ILE A 130 12.25 24.56 13.20
CA ILE A 130 11.53 23.94 14.32
C ILE A 130 12.05 24.57 15.62
N SER A 131 11.26 25.47 16.21
CA SER A 131 11.36 25.78 17.64
C SER A 131 9.98 25.70 18.30
N TYR A 132 9.95 24.91 19.38
CA TYR A 132 8.84 24.77 20.31
C TYR A 132 8.58 26.08 21.04
N ILE A 133 7.36 26.63 20.98
CA ILE A 133 6.78 27.48 22.04
C ILE A 133 5.26 27.26 22.10
N GLU A 134 4.77 26.79 23.25
CA GLU A 134 3.38 26.94 23.70
C GLU A 134 3.08 28.43 23.93
N ILE A 135 1.87 28.92 23.59
CA ILE A 135 1.14 29.93 24.38
C ILE A 135 -0.32 30.02 23.90
N THR A 136 -1.16 30.25 24.90
CA THR A 136 -2.62 30.35 24.99
C THR A 136 -3.24 31.60 24.35
N GLY A 137 -4.56 31.57 24.07
CA GLY A 137 -5.45 32.72 24.26
C GLY A 137 -6.12 33.42 23.05
N ARG A 138 -7.47 33.30 23.01
CA ARG A 138 -8.52 34.30 22.68
C ARG A 138 -8.57 35.05 21.31
N SER A 139 -9.63 34.73 20.56
CA SER A 139 -10.68 35.61 19.96
C SER A 139 -10.35 36.99 19.36
N ASN A 140 -10.66 37.22 18.07
CA ASN A 140 -11.86 37.95 17.63
C ASN A 140 -11.96 38.18 16.10
N SER A 141 -13.23 38.11 15.64
CA SER A 141 -13.90 38.76 14.50
C SER A 141 -13.10 39.56 13.46
N SER A 142 -13.39 39.31 12.16
CA SER A 142 -14.25 40.21 11.36
C SER A 142 -14.42 39.71 9.92
N ARG A 143 -15.68 39.61 9.49
CA ARG A 143 -16.12 39.50 8.09
C ARG A 143 -15.96 40.87 7.42
N ASN A 144 -15.60 40.89 6.13
CA ASN A 144 -16.41 41.54 5.08
C ASN A 144 -15.80 41.38 3.67
N ASN A 145 -16.64 40.82 2.80
CA ASN A 145 -16.95 41.23 1.43
C ASN A 145 -15.81 41.68 0.49
N VAL A 146 -15.37 40.75 -0.38
CA VAL A 146 -15.13 41.05 -1.81
C VAL A 146 -15.52 39.79 -2.62
N PHE A 147 -16.78 39.69 -3.01
CA PHE A 147 -17.23 38.82 -4.11
C PHE A 147 -18.14 39.68 -4.97
N GLU A 148 -17.60 40.22 -6.05
CA GLU A 148 -18.37 40.55 -7.24
C GLU A 148 -17.41 40.81 -8.40
N ASN A 149 -17.76 40.24 -9.55
CA ASN A 149 -17.14 40.38 -10.87
C ASN A 149 -15.91 39.53 -11.15
N LEU A 150 -16.14 38.40 -11.83
CA LEU A 150 -15.54 38.07 -13.14
C LEU A 150 -16.09 36.72 -13.63
N ASN A 151 -17.30 36.74 -14.19
CA ASN A 151 -17.83 35.68 -15.05
C ASN A 151 -17.80 36.19 -16.50
N THR A 152 -16.72 35.94 -17.23
CA THR A 152 -16.72 35.79 -18.70
C THR A 152 -15.34 35.32 -19.19
N SER A 153 -15.08 34.01 -19.14
CA SER A 153 -14.14 33.40 -20.06
C SER A 153 -14.59 31.97 -20.33
N LYS A 154 -14.88 31.70 -21.60
CA LYS A 154 -15.23 30.38 -22.13
C LYS A 154 -14.23 29.34 -21.62
N GLU A 155 -14.67 28.49 -20.70
CA GLU A 155 -13.90 27.35 -20.24
C GLU A 155 -13.64 26.42 -21.44
N LYS A 156 -12.37 26.34 -21.86
CA LYS A 156 -11.90 25.19 -22.62
C LYS A 156 -11.95 23.98 -21.68
N PRO A 157 -12.48 22.82 -22.10
CA PRO A 157 -12.43 21.64 -21.25
C PRO A 157 -10.97 21.29 -20.98
N LEU A 158 -10.60 21.28 -19.70
CA LEU A 158 -9.31 20.75 -19.25
C LEU A 158 -9.22 19.29 -19.69
N ASN A 159 -8.29 19.00 -20.59
CA ASN A 159 -7.89 17.64 -20.93
C ASN A 159 -7.20 17.03 -19.69
N PHE A 160 -7.95 16.27 -18.89
CA PHE A 160 -7.37 15.29 -17.98
C PHE A 160 -6.65 14.24 -18.84
N GLN A 161 -5.34 14.42 -19.08
CA GLN A 161 -4.52 13.28 -19.45
C GLN A 161 -4.49 12.35 -18.24
N GLN A 162 -5.42 11.39 -18.22
CA GLN A 162 -5.28 10.22 -17.36
C GLN A 162 -3.93 9.60 -17.69
N ASN A 163 -2.95 9.73 -16.79
CA ASN A 163 -1.69 9.02 -16.92
C ASN A 163 -2.03 7.53 -16.96
N ILE A 164 -1.95 6.94 -18.15
CA ILE A 164 -2.19 5.52 -18.35
C ILE A 164 -1.10 4.78 -17.57
N PRO A 165 -1.45 3.87 -16.65
CA PRO A 165 -0.45 3.15 -15.87
C PRO A 165 0.51 2.40 -16.79
N ILE A 166 1.80 2.42 -16.47
CA ILE A 166 2.81 1.65 -17.19
C ILE A 166 2.45 0.17 -17.07
N GLN A 167 2.20 -0.49 -18.21
CA GLN A 167 1.73 -1.86 -18.23
C GLN A 167 2.87 -2.84 -17.92
N LEU A 168 2.91 -3.33 -16.68
CA LEU A 168 3.87 -4.36 -16.27
C LEU A 168 3.43 -5.77 -16.68
N SER A 169 4.42 -6.63 -16.92
CA SER A 169 4.18 -8.08 -17.00
C SER A 169 3.75 -8.63 -15.64
N VAL A 170 3.05 -9.76 -15.62
CA VAL A 170 2.61 -10.42 -14.38
C VAL A 170 3.77 -10.66 -13.39
N PRO A 171 4.95 -11.18 -13.81
CA PRO A 171 6.07 -11.35 -12.89
C PRO A 171 6.61 -10.03 -12.34
N ALA A 172 6.67 -8.97 -13.15
CA ALA A 172 7.13 -7.66 -12.69
C ALA A 172 6.16 -7.05 -11.68
N MET A 173 4.86 -7.19 -11.91
CA MET A 173 3.82 -6.73 -11.00
C MET A 173 3.82 -7.52 -9.68
N GLU A 174 4.09 -8.82 -9.72
CA GLU A 174 4.30 -9.62 -8.50
C GLU A 174 5.50 -9.11 -7.70
N GLN A 175 6.64 -8.81 -8.36
CA GLN A 175 7.79 -8.25 -7.66
C GLN A 175 7.49 -6.86 -7.09
N LEU A 176 6.74 -6.01 -7.80
CA LEU A 176 6.29 -4.73 -7.26
C LEU A 176 5.45 -4.89 -5.99
N MET A 177 4.51 -5.84 -5.97
CA MET A 177 3.73 -6.12 -4.76
C MET A 177 4.58 -6.69 -3.63
N ASN A 178 5.65 -7.43 -3.93
CA ASN A 178 6.63 -7.83 -2.91
C ASN A 178 7.42 -6.64 -2.34
N VAL A 179 7.83 -5.68 -3.17
CA VAL A 179 8.45 -4.42 -2.70
C VAL A 179 7.51 -3.72 -1.71
N LEU A 180 6.23 -3.61 -2.05
CA LEU A 180 5.22 -2.99 -1.20
C LEU A 180 4.97 -3.77 0.09
N ARG A 181 4.92 -5.10 0.02
CA ARG A 181 4.81 -5.97 1.20
C ARG A 181 5.95 -5.70 2.18
N ASN A 182 7.19 -5.66 1.71
CA ASN A 182 8.37 -5.41 2.55
C ASN A 182 8.39 -3.98 3.09
N LEU A 183 8.02 -2.99 2.27
CA LEU A 183 7.93 -1.58 2.67
C LEU A 183 6.88 -1.38 3.77
N LEU A 184 5.71 -2.00 3.62
CA LEU A 184 4.55 -1.88 4.52
C LEU A 184 4.59 -2.87 5.70
N CYS A 185 5.69 -3.59 5.88
CA CYS A 185 5.95 -4.39 7.08
C CYS A 185 6.58 -3.48 8.14
N GLY A 186 5.79 -2.83 8.98
CA GLY A 186 6.32 -1.82 9.91
C GLY A 186 5.37 -1.43 11.04
N THR A 187 5.84 -0.53 11.89
CA THR A 187 5.04 0.02 12.99
C THR A 187 3.96 0.99 12.49
N LYS A 188 3.06 1.40 13.37
CA LYS A 188 2.01 2.38 13.04
C LYS A 188 2.59 3.71 12.57
N GLU A 189 3.67 4.16 13.20
CA GLU A 189 4.36 5.42 12.93
C GLU A 189 5.08 5.36 11.59
N GLU A 190 5.74 4.24 11.29
CA GLU A 190 6.39 3.98 10.00
C GLU A 190 5.36 3.99 8.86
N LEU A 191 4.22 3.31 9.03
CA LEU A 191 3.12 3.31 8.07
C LEU A 191 2.55 4.72 7.86
N LYS A 192 2.37 5.50 8.94
CA LYS A 192 1.95 6.92 8.83
C LYS A 192 2.93 7.72 7.98
N TYR A 193 4.23 7.53 8.18
CA TYR A 193 5.26 8.21 7.39
C TYR A 193 5.25 7.78 5.92
N ILE A 194 5.16 6.48 5.64
CA ILE A 194 5.10 5.93 4.27
C ILE A 194 3.87 6.47 3.55
N PHE A 195 2.69 6.39 4.15
CA PHE A 195 1.46 6.87 3.52
C PHE A 195 1.38 8.39 3.41
N ARG A 196 2.10 9.14 4.25
CA ARG A 196 2.24 10.59 4.04
C ARG A 196 3.05 10.89 2.77
N ARG A 197 4.11 10.11 2.50
CA ARG A 197 4.92 10.24 1.28
C ARG A 197 4.14 9.80 0.04
N PHE A 198 3.53 8.62 0.10
CA PHE A 198 2.81 7.97 -0.99
C PHE A 198 1.30 7.97 -0.68
N ASN A 199 0.69 9.16 -0.66
CA ASN A 199 -0.69 9.39 -0.22
C ASN A 199 -1.75 8.57 -0.96
N SER A 200 -1.57 8.32 -2.26
CA SER A 200 -2.47 7.50 -3.08
C SER A 200 -2.23 5.99 -2.93
N LEU A 201 -1.10 5.56 -2.36
CA LEU A 201 -0.63 4.17 -2.44
C LEU A 201 -1.66 3.16 -1.92
N LEU A 202 -2.19 3.39 -0.72
CA LEU A 202 -3.16 2.47 -0.11
C LEU A 202 -4.42 2.32 -0.99
N ASN A 203 -4.90 3.44 -1.52
CA ASN A 203 -6.06 3.45 -2.40
C ASN A 203 -5.78 2.77 -3.74
N SER A 204 -4.59 2.96 -4.32
CA SER A 204 -4.16 2.27 -5.53
C SER A 204 -4.09 0.76 -5.34
N ILE A 205 -3.53 0.29 -4.22
CA ILE A 205 -3.47 -1.15 -3.88
C ILE A 205 -4.89 -1.73 -3.83
N PHE A 206 -5.83 -1.02 -3.20
CA PHE A 206 -7.21 -1.48 -3.09
C PHE A 206 -7.98 -1.47 -4.41
N CYS A 207 -7.85 -0.40 -5.20
CA CYS A 207 -8.42 -0.34 -6.54
C CYS A 207 -7.93 -1.53 -7.38
N TYR A 208 -6.63 -1.79 -7.29
CA TYR A 208 -6.01 -2.87 -8.02
C TYR A 208 -6.46 -4.25 -7.51
N PHE A 209 -6.54 -4.46 -6.20
CA PHE A 209 -7.12 -5.67 -5.61
C PHE A 209 -8.55 -5.93 -6.12
N LYS A 210 -9.43 -4.92 -6.03
CA LYS A 210 -10.82 -4.99 -6.49
C LYS A 210 -10.91 -5.33 -7.98
N LYS A 211 -10.04 -4.72 -8.80
CA LYS A 211 -9.94 -5.04 -10.23
C LYS A 211 -9.61 -6.52 -10.44
N LEU A 212 -8.61 -7.04 -9.71
CA LEU A 212 -8.18 -8.44 -9.83
C LEU A 212 -9.24 -9.44 -9.32
N THR A 213 -10.00 -9.10 -8.27
CA THR A 213 -11.03 -9.99 -7.70
C THR A 213 -12.37 -9.92 -8.42
N SER A 214 -12.70 -8.80 -9.09
CA SER A 214 -13.92 -8.70 -9.91
C SER A 214 -13.95 -9.65 -11.10
N ARG A 215 -12.77 -10.04 -11.61
CA ARG A 215 -12.57 -10.99 -12.71
C ARG A 215 -11.33 -11.82 -12.43
N VAL A 216 -11.48 -12.77 -11.51
CA VAL A 216 -10.37 -13.61 -11.06
C VAL A 216 -9.79 -14.40 -12.25
N ASN A 217 -8.50 -14.18 -12.52
CA ASN A 217 -7.70 -14.96 -13.45
C ASN A 217 -6.58 -15.64 -12.68
N ARG A 218 -6.39 -16.95 -12.88
CA ARG A 218 -5.34 -17.73 -12.21
C ARG A 218 -3.94 -17.20 -12.47
N SER A 219 -3.69 -16.56 -13.61
CA SER A 219 -2.41 -15.89 -13.90
C SER A 219 -2.08 -14.79 -12.89
N ASN A 220 -3.09 -14.20 -12.24
CA ASN A 220 -2.92 -13.13 -11.27
C ASN A 220 -2.78 -13.63 -9.83
N PHE A 221 -2.91 -14.94 -9.56
CA PHE A 221 -2.78 -15.48 -8.21
C PHE A 221 -1.47 -15.10 -7.49
N PRO A 222 -0.29 -15.08 -8.16
CA PRO A 222 0.93 -14.63 -7.50
C PRO A 222 0.83 -13.18 -7.03
N ILE A 223 0.27 -12.29 -7.85
CA ILE A 223 0.06 -10.87 -7.54
C ILE A 223 -0.93 -10.72 -6.38
N ILE A 224 -2.08 -11.38 -6.46
CA ILE A 224 -3.13 -11.34 -5.44
C ILE A 224 -2.58 -11.85 -4.09
N THR A 225 -1.81 -12.93 -4.11
CA THR A 225 -1.17 -13.49 -2.91
C THR A 225 -0.31 -12.43 -2.21
N GLN A 226 0.49 -11.66 -2.96
CA GLN A 226 1.30 -10.59 -2.36
C GLN A 226 0.44 -9.45 -1.81
N ILE A 227 -0.67 -9.10 -2.48
CA ILE A 227 -1.62 -8.11 -1.96
C ILE A 227 -2.26 -8.58 -0.65
N ILE A 228 -2.64 -9.86 -0.54
CA ILE A 228 -3.14 -10.40 0.73
C ILE A 228 -2.07 -10.33 1.80
N TYR A 229 -0.79 -10.60 1.50
CA TYR A 229 0.29 -10.40 2.47
C TYR A 229 0.52 -8.92 2.85
N ILE A 230 0.27 -7.97 1.95
CA ILE A 230 0.21 -6.54 2.32
C ILE A 230 -0.90 -6.33 3.34
N PHE A 231 -2.08 -6.91 3.12
CA PHE A 231 -3.21 -6.81 4.06
C PHE A 231 -2.90 -7.47 5.41
N VAL A 232 -2.18 -8.60 5.42
CA VAL A 232 -1.66 -9.26 6.62
C VAL A 232 -0.78 -8.29 7.41
N ASN A 233 0.21 -7.66 6.75
CA ASN A 233 1.14 -6.72 7.38
C ASN A 233 0.41 -5.50 7.96
N LEU A 234 -0.50 -4.91 7.19
CA LEU A 234 -1.34 -3.79 7.67
C LEU A 234 -2.20 -4.21 8.87
N SER A 235 -2.66 -5.46 8.90
CA SER A 235 -3.54 -5.99 9.94
C SER A 235 -2.80 -6.60 11.13
N ALA A 236 -1.46 -6.57 11.20
CA ALA A 236 -0.73 -7.22 12.29
C ALA A 236 -1.10 -6.60 13.65
N ASN A 237 -0.94 -5.27 13.81
CA ASN A 237 -1.14 -4.58 15.10
C ASN A 237 -1.84 -3.22 14.94
N ASN A 238 -2.68 -3.06 13.92
CA ASN A 238 -3.33 -1.78 13.63
C ASN A 238 -4.84 -1.93 13.45
N LEU A 239 -5.59 -1.57 14.49
CA LEU A 239 -7.05 -1.68 14.52
C LEU A 239 -7.74 -0.95 13.36
N LYS A 240 -7.20 0.20 12.94
CA LYS A 240 -7.68 0.97 11.78
C LYS A 240 -7.69 0.10 10.52
N TYR A 241 -6.58 -0.56 10.24
CA TYR A 241 -6.45 -1.40 9.06
C TYR A 241 -7.19 -2.73 9.19
N LYS A 242 -7.30 -3.30 10.39
CA LYS A 242 -8.17 -4.47 10.63
C LYS A 242 -9.64 -4.16 10.31
N LYS A 243 -10.16 -3.00 10.74
CA LYS A 243 -11.53 -2.56 10.42
C LYS A 243 -11.71 -2.38 8.91
N MET A 244 -10.71 -1.79 8.25
CA MET A 244 -10.70 -1.59 6.80
C MET A 244 -10.79 -2.92 6.02
N MET A 245 -10.08 -3.97 6.44
CA MET A 245 -10.14 -5.28 5.78
C MET A 245 -11.53 -5.94 5.82
N LEU A 246 -12.41 -5.50 6.73
CA LEU A 246 -13.76 -6.03 6.88
C LEU A 246 -14.81 -5.25 6.08
N HIS A 247 -14.39 -4.20 5.36
CA HIS A 247 -15.28 -3.50 4.44
C HIS A 247 -15.72 -4.43 3.31
N ASP A 248 -17.01 -4.39 2.95
CA ASP A 248 -17.66 -5.36 2.04
C ASP A 248 -16.85 -5.59 0.76
N GLU A 249 -16.39 -4.53 0.11
CA GLU A 249 -15.64 -4.63 -1.15
C GLU A 249 -14.31 -5.41 -1.03
N ILE A 250 -13.65 -5.35 0.13
CA ILE A 250 -12.39 -6.08 0.37
C ILE A 250 -12.70 -7.50 0.80
N ILE A 251 -13.58 -7.68 1.79
CA ILE A 251 -13.89 -9.00 2.32
C ILE A 251 -14.61 -9.86 1.28
N ASP A 252 -15.51 -9.32 0.47
CA ASP A 252 -16.18 -10.05 -0.61
C ASP A 252 -15.18 -10.46 -1.70
N GLY A 253 -14.19 -9.60 -1.97
CA GLY A 253 -13.05 -9.97 -2.82
C GLY A 253 -12.26 -11.14 -2.26
N ILE A 254 -12.05 -11.20 -0.94
CA ILE A 254 -11.40 -12.33 -0.27
C ILE A 254 -12.27 -13.60 -0.34
N ILE A 255 -13.60 -13.48 -0.15
CA ILE A 255 -14.53 -14.62 -0.29
C ILE A 255 -14.54 -15.15 -1.73
N GLU A 256 -14.46 -14.28 -2.74
CA GLU A 256 -14.38 -14.74 -4.12
C GLU A 256 -13.14 -15.62 -4.35
N LEU A 257 -12.02 -15.27 -3.72
CA LEU A 257 -10.76 -16.01 -3.81
C LEU A 257 -10.84 -17.39 -3.14
N THR A 258 -11.68 -17.58 -2.13
CA THR A 258 -11.81 -18.88 -1.42
C THR A 258 -12.47 -19.96 -2.29
N LYS A 259 -13.07 -19.59 -3.42
CA LYS A 259 -13.64 -20.53 -4.40
C LYS A 259 -12.57 -21.26 -5.23
N PHE A 260 -11.33 -20.79 -5.18
CA PHE A 260 -10.23 -21.32 -5.99
C PHE A 260 -9.25 -22.09 -5.13
N LYS A 261 -9.00 -23.37 -5.47
CA LYS A 261 -7.97 -24.18 -4.81
C LYS A 261 -6.57 -23.69 -5.19
N ASN A 262 -5.88 -23.01 -4.27
CA ASN A 262 -4.49 -22.58 -4.43
C ASN A 262 -3.81 -22.41 -3.07
N LYS A 263 -2.87 -23.30 -2.76
CA LYS A 263 -2.19 -23.38 -1.45
C LYS A 263 -1.58 -22.06 -0.98
N LYS A 264 -0.91 -21.32 -1.87
CA LYS A 264 -0.24 -20.06 -1.51
C LYS A 264 -1.26 -18.97 -1.17
N LEU A 265 -2.33 -18.90 -1.96
CA LEU A 265 -3.45 -17.98 -1.73
C LEU A 265 -4.20 -18.32 -0.45
N GLU A 266 -4.55 -19.60 -0.25
CA GLU A 266 -5.25 -20.10 0.94
C GLU A 266 -4.43 -19.80 2.21
N LEU A 267 -3.13 -20.05 2.19
CA LEU A 267 -2.23 -19.73 3.30
C LEU A 267 -2.18 -18.22 3.58
N SER A 268 -2.15 -17.38 2.55
CA SER A 268 -2.15 -15.92 2.75
C SER A 268 -3.47 -15.42 3.36
N ILE A 269 -4.61 -15.97 2.93
CA ILE A 269 -5.93 -15.66 3.50
C ILE A 269 -6.01 -16.13 4.95
N LEU A 270 -5.45 -17.31 5.24
CA LEU A 270 -5.38 -17.86 6.59
C LEU A 270 -4.60 -16.95 7.55
N TRP A 271 -3.43 -16.47 7.14
CA TRP A 271 -2.67 -15.47 7.91
C TRP A 271 -3.47 -14.19 8.15
N LEU A 272 -4.23 -13.74 7.16
CA LEU A 272 -5.07 -12.55 7.31
C LEU A 272 -6.19 -12.80 8.34
N ILE A 273 -6.85 -13.96 8.28
CA ILE A 273 -7.88 -14.34 9.26
C ILE A 273 -7.30 -14.37 10.67
N ILE A 274 -6.13 -14.99 10.87
CA ILE A 274 -5.45 -15.04 12.17
C ILE A 274 -5.23 -13.62 12.70
N ASN A 275 -4.67 -12.72 11.88
CA ASN A 275 -4.44 -11.33 12.28
C ASN A 275 -5.76 -10.58 12.58
N LEU A 276 -6.83 -10.81 11.84
CA LEU A 276 -8.12 -10.15 12.08
C LEU A 276 -8.86 -10.71 13.31
N SER A 277 -8.55 -11.92 13.74
CA SER A 277 -9.23 -12.65 14.81
C SER A 277 -8.41 -12.80 16.09
N TRP A 278 -7.28 -12.08 16.21
CA TRP A 278 -6.41 -12.18 17.39
C TRP A 278 -7.16 -11.86 18.70
N LYS A 279 -7.25 -12.87 19.58
CA LYS A 279 -8.18 -12.93 20.71
C LYS A 279 -8.04 -11.83 21.76
N GLU A 280 -6.86 -11.25 21.90
CA GLU A 280 -6.51 -10.25 22.93
C GLU A 280 -6.79 -8.80 22.51
N GLU A 281 -7.26 -8.57 21.29
CA GLU A 281 -7.42 -7.22 20.75
C GLU A 281 -8.83 -6.64 20.94
N GLU A 282 -8.89 -5.32 21.11
CA GLU A 282 -10.15 -4.58 21.14
C GLU A 282 -10.97 -4.82 19.86
N GLY A 283 -12.29 -5.00 20.02
CA GLY A 283 -13.23 -5.16 18.91
C GLY A 283 -13.19 -6.52 18.20
N VAL A 284 -12.37 -7.48 18.68
CA VAL A 284 -12.23 -8.80 18.06
C VAL A 284 -13.55 -9.57 17.97
N LYS A 285 -14.46 -9.45 18.95
CA LYS A 285 -15.80 -10.07 18.92
C LYS A 285 -16.57 -9.70 17.64
N ASN A 286 -16.58 -8.42 17.29
CA ASN A 286 -17.26 -7.95 16.09
C ASN A 286 -16.57 -8.43 14.81
N ARG A 287 -15.22 -8.45 14.80
CA ARG A 287 -14.46 -8.97 13.65
C ARG A 287 -14.75 -10.45 13.40
N ILE A 288 -14.71 -11.27 14.44
CA ILE A 288 -15.05 -12.70 14.38
C ILE A 288 -16.47 -12.90 13.86
N LYS A 289 -17.44 -12.12 14.36
CA LYS A 289 -18.83 -12.18 13.88
C LYS A 289 -18.90 -11.94 12.37
N ILE A 290 -18.23 -10.91 11.86
CA ILE A 290 -18.22 -10.58 10.42
C ILE A 290 -17.54 -11.70 9.61
N LEU A 291 -16.37 -12.18 10.03
CA LEU A 291 -15.65 -13.27 9.34
C LEU A 291 -16.51 -14.55 9.25
N LYS A 292 -17.24 -14.87 10.32
CA LYS A 292 -18.20 -15.99 10.35
C LYS A 292 -19.38 -15.76 9.42
N MET A 293 -20.02 -14.59 9.49
CA MET A 293 -21.15 -14.24 8.63
C MET A 293 -20.79 -14.27 7.13
N LYS A 294 -19.55 -13.93 6.78
CA LYS A 294 -19.04 -14.02 5.39
C LYS A 294 -18.64 -15.44 4.98
N GLY A 295 -18.76 -16.44 5.85
CA GLY A 295 -18.56 -17.85 5.54
C GLY A 295 -17.13 -18.38 5.69
N LEU A 296 -16.17 -17.55 6.18
CA LEU A 296 -14.77 -17.97 6.29
C LEU A 296 -14.56 -19.09 7.31
N PHE A 297 -15.36 -19.14 8.36
CA PHE A 297 -15.27 -20.24 9.34
C PHE A 297 -15.63 -21.60 8.74
N ASN A 298 -16.68 -21.65 7.90
CA ASN A 298 -17.04 -22.88 7.20
C ASN A 298 -15.98 -23.24 6.17
N TRP A 299 -15.47 -22.26 5.40
CA TRP A 299 -14.37 -22.48 4.47
C TRP A 299 -13.15 -23.13 5.15
N LEU A 300 -12.73 -22.64 6.32
CA LEU A 300 -11.61 -23.22 7.09
C LEU A 300 -11.84 -24.69 7.47
N LYS A 301 -13.07 -25.10 7.76
CA LYS A 301 -13.38 -26.51 8.11
C LYS A 301 -13.26 -27.46 6.93
N PHE A 302 -13.38 -26.97 5.70
CA PHE A 302 -13.28 -27.75 4.46
C PHE A 302 -11.89 -27.70 3.82
N LEU A 303 -10.92 -27.08 4.49
CA LEU A 303 -9.53 -27.05 4.05
C LEU A 303 -8.86 -28.42 4.30
N GLU A 304 -8.47 -29.11 3.23
CA GLU A 304 -7.84 -30.45 3.28
C GLU A 304 -6.32 -30.36 3.00
N TYR A 305 -5.46 -30.59 3.99
CA TYR A 305 -4.00 -30.53 3.80
C TYR A 305 -3.23 -31.55 4.64
N ASN A 306 -2.17 -32.08 4.02
CA ASN A 306 -1.22 -33.00 4.64
C ASN A 306 0.06 -32.29 5.15
N ASP A 307 0.07 -30.96 5.19
CA ASP A 307 1.21 -30.16 5.63
C ASP A 307 1.03 -29.74 7.11
N PRO A 308 1.90 -30.16 8.03
CA PRO A 308 1.74 -29.86 9.46
C PRO A 308 1.70 -28.36 9.76
N VAL A 309 2.48 -27.55 9.05
CA VAL A 309 2.52 -26.09 9.26
C VAL A 309 1.21 -25.45 8.84
N PHE A 310 0.66 -25.84 7.68
CA PHE A 310 -0.64 -25.38 7.25
C PHE A 310 -1.74 -25.79 8.23
N THR A 311 -1.75 -27.04 8.68
CA THR A 311 -2.73 -27.57 9.63
C THR A 311 -2.70 -26.81 10.95
N ASP A 312 -1.52 -26.53 11.50
CA ASP A 312 -1.34 -25.69 12.70
C ASP A 312 -1.98 -24.30 12.53
N LYS A 313 -1.79 -23.69 11.37
CA LYS A 313 -2.37 -22.36 11.08
C LYS A 313 -3.89 -22.43 10.92
N VAL A 314 -4.44 -23.49 10.31
CA VAL A 314 -5.89 -23.70 10.22
C VAL A 314 -6.48 -23.84 11.61
N GLN A 315 -5.85 -24.64 12.46
CA GLN A 315 -6.27 -24.85 13.84
C GLN A 315 -6.24 -23.53 14.63
N THR A 316 -5.16 -22.76 14.52
CA THR A 316 -5.05 -21.42 15.13
C THR A 316 -6.20 -20.50 14.70
N ALA A 317 -6.53 -20.47 13.41
CA ALA A 317 -7.61 -19.63 12.89
C ALA A 317 -8.99 -20.10 13.39
N LEU A 318 -9.24 -21.42 13.42
CA LEU A 318 -10.49 -21.99 13.93
C LEU A 318 -10.67 -21.67 15.43
N GLU A 319 -9.62 -21.84 16.23
CA GLU A 319 -9.63 -21.50 17.66
C GLU A 319 -9.94 -20.02 17.90
N ASN A 320 -9.25 -19.13 17.18
CA ASN A 320 -9.52 -17.70 17.27
C ASN A 320 -10.97 -17.37 16.94
N LEU A 321 -11.53 -17.96 15.87
CA LEU A 321 -12.91 -17.71 15.48
C LEU A 321 -13.93 -18.31 16.47
N SER A 322 -13.62 -19.40 17.16
CA SER A 322 -14.50 -20.04 18.15
C SER A 322 -14.37 -19.50 19.58
N PHE A 323 -13.38 -18.64 19.85
CA PHE A 323 -13.06 -18.15 21.20
C PHE A 323 -14.25 -17.54 21.97
N TYR A 324 -15.20 -16.91 21.29
CA TYR A 324 -16.37 -16.27 21.91
C TYR A 324 -17.67 -17.08 21.81
N GLU A 325 -17.61 -18.34 21.39
CA GLU A 325 -18.75 -19.27 21.47
C GLU A 325 -18.81 -19.99 22.82
N SER A 326 -17.73 -19.92 23.61
CA SER A 326 -17.52 -20.69 24.85
C SER A 326 -17.71 -19.88 26.13
N LYS A 327 -18.18 -18.63 26.04
CA LYS A 327 -18.48 -17.73 27.16
C LYS A 327 -19.80 -17.03 26.90
#